data_AF-A0A4Y7IFR2-F1
#
_entry.id   AF-A0A4Y7IFR2-F1
#
_cell.length_a   1.000
_cell.length_b   1.000
_cell.length_c   1.000
_cell.angle_alpha   90.00
_cell.angle_beta   90.00
_cell.angle_gamma   90.00
#
_symmetry.space_group_name_H-M   'P 1'
#
loop_
_entity.id
_entity.type
_entity.pdbx_description
1 polymer ?
#
loop_
_entity_poly.entity_id
_entity_poly.type
_entity_poly.pdbx_seq_one_letter_code
_entity_poly.pdbx_strand_id
1 'polypeptide(L)'
;MANPGVTNGQQFGITGPIPVAGPSETDVAMTEELEKFLSGVGLYEGPAESVSREEVLGRLDEIVKTWVKKVTRSRGYNDQMVQEANSKIYTFGSYRLGVHGPGVDIDTLCWS
;
A
#
# COMPACT_ATOMS: atom_id res chain seq x y z
N MET A 1 2.84 -35.94 -29.73
CA MET A 1 2.50 -36.44 -28.38
C MET A 1 2.18 -35.22 -27.51
N ALA A 2 1.22 -35.36 -26.61
CA ALA A 2 0.37 -34.31 -26.04
C ALA A 2 1.14 -33.09 -25.46
N ASN A 3 0.53 -31.91 -25.59
CA ASN A 3 0.97 -30.66 -24.97
C ASN A 3 -0.02 -30.31 -23.83
N PRO A 4 0.24 -30.71 -22.57
CA PRO A 4 -0.62 -30.41 -21.45
C PRO A 4 -0.04 -29.23 -20.69
N GLY A 5 -0.58 -28.04 -20.90
CA GLY A 5 -0.12 -26.86 -20.18
C GLY A 5 -0.73 -25.54 -20.59
N VAL A 6 -1.93 -25.53 -21.18
CA VAL A 6 -2.72 -24.29 -21.23
C VAL A 6 -3.34 -24.13 -19.84
N THR A 7 -2.58 -23.57 -18.91
CA THR A 7 -3.20 -22.95 -17.74
C THR A 7 -4.00 -21.78 -18.29
N ASN A 8 -5.33 -21.83 -18.17
CA ASN A 8 -6.21 -20.67 -18.26
C ASN A 8 -5.85 -19.71 -17.11
N GLY A 9 -4.67 -19.11 -17.18
CA GLY A 9 -4.03 -18.31 -16.16
C GLY A 9 -4.10 -16.84 -16.52
N GLN A 10 -4.32 -16.01 -15.51
CA GLN A 10 -4.32 -14.56 -15.62
C GLN A 10 -3.03 -14.08 -16.29
N GLN A 11 -3.14 -13.48 -17.48
CA GLN A 11 -2.00 -12.89 -18.17
C GLN A 11 -1.62 -11.57 -17.50
N PHE A 12 -0.39 -11.47 -17.01
CA PHE A 12 0.18 -10.24 -16.48
C PHE A 12 1.02 -9.56 -17.57
N GLY A 13 0.52 -8.44 -18.12
CA GLY A 13 1.17 -7.69 -19.19
C GLY A 13 0.61 -7.99 -20.60
N ILE A 14 1.20 -7.38 -21.62
CA ILE A 14 0.70 -7.45 -23.02
C ILE A 14 1.29 -8.60 -23.84
N THR A 15 2.40 -9.19 -23.39
CA THR A 15 3.04 -10.36 -24.01
C THR A 15 3.02 -11.56 -23.06
N GLY A 16 3.19 -12.77 -23.61
CA GLY A 16 3.35 -13.97 -22.79
C GLY A 16 4.64 -13.96 -21.95
N PRO A 17 4.70 -14.79 -20.89
CA PRO A 17 5.91 -14.93 -20.07
C PRO A 17 7.08 -15.50 -20.88
N ILE A 18 8.31 -15.11 -20.54
CA ILE A 18 9.53 -15.61 -21.20
C ILE A 18 9.86 -17.02 -20.67
N PRO A 19 10.16 -17.23 -19.38
CA PRO A 19 10.03 -18.54 -18.73
C PRO A 19 8.90 -18.57 -17.71
N VAL A 20 8.35 -19.77 -17.49
CA VAL A 20 7.38 -20.06 -16.41
C VAL A 20 7.95 -21.03 -15.37
N ALA A 21 9.24 -21.35 -15.46
CA ALA A 21 9.92 -22.21 -14.50
C ALA A 21 10.06 -21.49 -13.15
N GLY A 22 9.86 -22.24 -12.07
CA GLY A 22 10.10 -21.74 -10.71
C GLY A 22 11.59 -21.63 -10.38
N PRO A 23 11.94 -21.03 -9.22
CA PRO A 23 13.32 -20.89 -8.78
C PRO A 23 13.96 -22.25 -8.48
N SER A 24 15.27 -22.35 -8.73
CA SER A 24 16.10 -23.47 -8.28
C SER A 24 16.46 -23.34 -6.80
N GLU A 25 16.98 -24.40 -6.19
CA GLU A 25 17.49 -24.36 -4.81
C GLU A 25 18.61 -23.30 -4.63
N THR A 26 19.41 -23.07 -5.67
CA THR A 26 20.45 -22.03 -5.65
C THR A 26 19.84 -20.63 -5.63
N ASP A 27 18.78 -20.39 -6.41
CA ASP A 27 18.08 -19.10 -6.44
C ASP A 27 17.42 -18.78 -5.09
N VAL A 28 16.87 -19.80 -4.42
CA VAL A 28 16.30 -19.66 -3.08
C VAL A 28 17.40 -19.31 -2.06
N ALA A 29 18.52 -20.02 -2.07
CA ALA A 29 19.64 -19.73 -1.17
C ALA A 29 20.21 -18.31 -1.36
N MET A 30 20.32 -17.84 -2.61
CA MET A 30 20.76 -16.47 -2.91
C MET A 30 19.74 -15.42 -2.45
N THR A 31 18.44 -15.72 -2.56
CA THR A 31 17.37 -14.84 -2.06
C THR A 31 17.48 -14.66 -0.54
N GLU A 32 17.71 -15.74 0.20
CA GLU A 32 17.90 -15.67 1.66
C GLU A 32 19.14 -14.87 2.06
N GLU A 33 20.25 -14.98 1.31
CA GLU A 33 21.45 -14.19 1.55
C GLU A 33 21.20 -12.69 1.30
N LEU A 34 20.48 -12.37 0.22
CA LEU A 34 20.07 -11.01 -0.10
C LEU A 34 19.20 -10.43 1.03
N GLU A 35 18.17 -11.14 1.48
CA GLU A 35 17.29 -10.68 2.56
C GLU A 35 18.06 -10.42 3.86
N LYS A 36 19.01 -11.29 4.22
CA LYS A 36 19.89 -11.09 5.39
C LYS A 36 20.73 -9.83 5.25
N PHE A 37 21.30 -9.58 4.06
CA PHE A 37 22.06 -8.37 3.79
C PHE A 37 21.20 -7.10 3.90
N LEU A 38 20.02 -7.09 3.26
CA LEU A 38 19.10 -5.96 3.27
C LEU A 38 18.60 -5.62 4.69
N SER A 39 18.32 -6.65 5.48
CA SER A 39 18.00 -6.50 6.90
C SER A 39 19.19 -5.94 7.69
N GLY A 40 20.41 -6.45 7.44
CA GLY A 40 21.63 -6.00 8.10
C GLY A 40 22.00 -4.54 7.84
N VAL A 41 21.63 -3.97 6.68
CA VAL A 41 21.83 -2.55 6.38
C VAL A 41 20.67 -1.65 6.87
N GLY A 42 19.66 -2.21 7.52
CA GLY A 42 18.54 -1.45 8.08
C GLY A 42 17.55 -0.94 7.02
N LEU A 43 17.38 -1.66 5.91
CA LEU A 43 16.49 -1.24 4.83
C LEU A 43 15.01 -1.29 5.24
N TYR A 44 14.64 -2.22 6.13
CA TYR A 44 13.26 -2.43 6.54
C TYR A 44 12.90 -1.55 7.75
N GLU A 45 11.69 -0.99 7.69
CA GLU A 45 11.13 -0.23 8.79
C GLU A 45 10.95 -1.08 10.06
N GLY A 46 11.22 -0.48 11.22
CA GLY A 46 11.03 -1.13 12.52
C GLY A 46 9.55 -1.13 12.95
N PRO A 47 9.09 -2.10 13.76
CA PRO A 47 7.68 -2.23 14.15
C PRO A 47 7.11 -0.97 14.84
N ALA A 48 7.92 -0.28 15.64
CA ALA A 48 7.48 0.94 16.33
C ALA A 48 7.21 2.11 15.36
N GLU A 49 8.01 2.24 14.30
CA GLU A 49 7.77 3.26 13.26
C GLU A 49 6.50 2.92 12.47
N SER A 50 6.30 1.66 12.10
CA SER A 50 5.08 1.22 11.41
C SER A 50 3.81 1.53 12.22
N VAL A 51 3.81 1.21 13.51
CA VAL A 51 2.69 1.55 14.42
C VAL A 51 2.46 3.07 14.48
N SER A 52 3.54 3.84 14.60
CA SER A 52 3.44 5.31 14.63
C SER A 52 2.81 5.88 13.36
N ARG A 53 3.17 5.34 12.18
CA ARG A 53 2.58 5.74 10.90
C ARG A 53 1.10 5.40 10.80
N GLU A 54 0.71 4.22 11.25
CA GLU A 54 -0.70 3.82 11.31
C GLU A 54 -1.52 4.74 12.21
N GLU A 55 -0.99 5.11 13.38
CA GLU A 55 -1.64 6.08 14.28
C GLU A 55 -1.82 7.45 13.63
N VAL A 56 -0.81 7.94 12.91
CA VAL A 56 -0.87 9.22 12.18
C VAL A 56 -1.94 9.16 11.09
N LEU A 57 -2.02 8.07 10.32
CA LEU A 57 -3.05 7.88 9.30
C LEU A 57 -4.45 7.86 9.90
N GLY A 58 -4.65 7.18 11.03
CA GLY A 58 -5.93 7.17 11.74
C GLY A 58 -6.34 8.56 12.21
N ARG A 59 -5.41 9.35 12.76
CA ARG A 59 -5.68 10.74 13.16
C ARG A 59 -5.98 11.63 11.96
N LEU A 60 -5.26 11.46 10.86
CA LEU A 60 -5.47 12.23 9.64
C LEU A 60 -6.86 11.97 9.06
N ASP A 61 -7.30 10.71 9.03
CA ASP A 61 -8.64 10.33 8.58
C ASP A 61 -9.75 11.06 9.38
N GLU A 62 -9.64 11.07 10.71
CA GLU A 62 -10.58 11.79 11.58
C GLU A 62 -10.55 13.31 11.40
N ILE A 63 -9.36 13.89 11.17
CA ILE A 63 -9.20 15.32 10.87
C ILE A 63 -9.91 15.68 9.57
N VAL A 64 -9.70 14.90 8.50
CA VAL A 64 -10.29 15.18 7.18
C VAL A 64 -11.81 15.03 7.25
N LYS A 65 -12.33 13.97 7.90
CA LYS A 65 -13.78 13.79 8.10
C LYS A 65 -14.41 14.95 8.84
N THR A 66 -13.77 15.37 9.94
CA THR A 66 -14.22 16.51 10.73
C THR A 66 -14.20 17.80 9.92
N TRP A 67 -13.15 18.02 9.13
CA TRP A 67 -13.02 19.17 8.25
C TRP A 67 -14.14 19.20 7.19
N VAL A 68 -14.41 18.08 6.53
CA VAL A 68 -15.49 17.97 5.53
C VAL A 68 -16.85 18.30 6.15
N LYS A 69 -17.18 17.74 7.33
CA LYS A 69 -18.43 18.06 8.02
C LYS A 69 -18.54 19.56 8.37
N LYS A 70 -17.44 20.18 8.82
CA LYS A 70 -17.39 21.62 9.12
C LYS A 70 -17.62 22.46 7.86
N VAL A 71 -16.97 22.11 6.74
CA VAL A 71 -17.14 22.80 5.46
C VAL A 71 -18.56 22.64 4.92
N THR A 72 -19.14 21.44 5.00
CA THR A 72 -20.54 21.19 4.63
C THR A 72 -21.48 22.05 5.46
N ARG A 73 -21.29 22.12 6.78
CA ARG A 73 -22.10 23.01 7.63
C ARG A 73 -21.93 24.49 7.26
N SER A 74 -20.70 24.96 7.02
CA SER A 74 -20.46 26.37 6.67
C SER A 74 -21.05 26.77 5.32
N ARG A 75 -21.28 25.80 4.42
CA ARG A 75 -21.96 26.01 3.13
C ARG A 75 -23.49 26.05 3.23
N GLY A 76 -24.05 25.86 4.43
CA GLY A 76 -25.49 25.97 4.67
C GLY A 76 -26.30 24.71 4.36
N TYR A 77 -25.65 23.55 4.22
CA TYR A 77 -26.35 22.28 4.09
C TYR A 77 -27.05 21.90 5.41
N ASN A 78 -28.14 21.13 5.30
CA ASN A 78 -28.91 20.70 6.46
C ASN A 78 -28.16 19.65 7.30
N ASP A 79 -28.62 19.42 8.54
CA ASP A 79 -27.95 18.52 9.47
C ASP A 79 -27.85 17.08 8.97
N GLN A 80 -28.84 16.60 8.22
CA GLN A 80 -28.78 15.26 7.62
C GLN A 80 -27.59 15.15 6.65
N MET A 81 -27.46 16.10 5.72
CA MET A 81 -26.36 16.14 4.76
C MET A 81 -25.00 16.34 5.44
N VAL A 82 -24.93 17.10 6.53
CA VAL A 82 -23.71 17.23 7.34
C VAL A 82 -23.31 15.91 8.00
N GLN A 83 -24.28 15.12 8.47
CA GLN A 83 -23.99 13.82 9.08
C GLN A 83 -23.55 12.79 8.03
N GLU A 84 -24.16 12.82 6.86
CA GLU A 84 -23.85 11.95 5.71
C GLU A 84 -22.53 12.34 5.02
N ALA A 85 -22.08 13.60 5.16
CA ALA A 85 -20.81 14.04 4.61
C ALA A 85 -19.64 13.25 5.21
N ASN A 86 -18.82 12.70 4.33
CA ASN A 86 -17.73 11.81 4.69
C ASN A 86 -16.52 12.08 3.81
N SER A 87 -15.38 11.54 4.21
CA SER A 87 -14.16 11.56 3.42
C SER A 87 -13.41 10.25 3.59
N LYS A 88 -12.51 9.99 2.65
CA LYS A 88 -11.57 8.90 2.73
C LYS A 88 -10.18 9.41 2.39
N ILE A 89 -9.20 8.90 3.12
CA ILE A 89 -7.80 9.04 2.75
C ILE A 89 -7.33 7.76 2.05
N TYR A 90 -6.45 7.92 1.07
CA TYR A 90 -5.83 6.84 0.34
C TYR A 90 -4.32 7.03 0.35
N THR A 91 -3.59 6.02 0.77
CA THR A 91 -2.12 6.02 0.64
C THR A 91 -1.73 5.58 -0.77
N PHE A 92 -0.67 6.19 -1.29
CA PHE A 92 -0.02 5.79 -2.53
C PHE A 92 1.50 5.81 -2.33
N GLY A 93 2.27 5.66 -3.42
CA GLY A 93 3.73 5.69 -3.33
C GLY A 93 4.33 4.49 -2.60
N SER A 94 5.57 4.67 -2.12
CA SER A 94 6.39 3.60 -1.52
C SER A 94 5.73 2.96 -0.29
N TYR A 95 5.10 3.77 0.56
CA TYR A 95 4.38 3.30 1.74
C TYR A 95 3.24 2.35 1.37
N ARG A 96 2.45 2.69 0.35
CA ARG A 96 1.34 1.83 -0.10
C ARG A 96 1.83 0.50 -0.69
N LEU A 97 3.01 0.50 -1.31
CA LEU A 97 3.61 -0.68 -1.92
C LEU A 97 4.35 -1.56 -0.90
N GLY A 98 4.56 -1.11 0.34
CA GLY A 98 5.26 -1.86 1.38
C GLY A 98 6.78 -1.96 1.14
N VAL A 99 7.34 -1.05 0.35
CA VAL A 99 8.77 -0.99 0.02
C VAL A 99 9.44 0.26 0.61
N HIS A 100 8.75 0.92 1.54
CA HIS A 100 9.25 2.11 2.24
C HIS A 100 10.30 1.72 3.29
N GLY A 101 11.38 2.49 3.36
CA GLY A 101 12.40 2.34 4.40
C GLY A 101 12.13 3.24 5.61
N PRO A 102 12.97 3.15 6.66
CA PRO A 102 12.91 4.06 7.80
C PRO A 102 12.98 5.53 7.39
N GLY A 103 12.22 6.38 8.06
CA GLY A 103 12.30 7.84 7.90
C GLY A 103 11.78 8.42 6.58
N VAL A 104 11.25 7.62 5.64
CA VAL A 104 10.61 8.16 4.42
C VAL A 104 9.22 8.75 4.73
N ASP A 105 8.62 9.48 3.81
CA ASP A 105 7.30 10.11 3.99
C ASP A 105 6.12 9.15 3.69
N ILE A 106 4.88 9.64 3.89
CA ILE A 106 3.65 8.93 3.52
C ILE A 106 2.85 9.79 2.55
N ASP A 107 2.82 9.36 1.29
CA ASP A 107 1.98 9.96 0.28
C ASP A 107 0.50 9.65 0.55
N THR A 108 -0.31 10.68 0.78
CA THR A 108 -1.75 10.55 1.12
C THR A 108 -2.62 11.45 0.26
N LEU A 109 -3.59 10.86 -0.44
CA LEU A 109 -4.65 11.54 -1.18
C LEU A 109 -5.90 11.64 -0.31
N CYS A 110 -6.50 12.83 -0.21
CA CYS A 110 -7.77 13.05 0.48
C CYS A 110 -8.92 13.17 -0.54
N TRP A 111 -9.97 12.36 -0.40
CA TRP A 111 -11.19 12.43 -1.20
C TRP A 111 -12.40 12.71 -0.29
N SER A 112 -13.07 13.84 -0.53
CA SER A 112 -14.31 14.29 0.12
C SER A 112 -15.45 14.49 -0.88
#